data_AF-A0A7T5UKM6-F1
#
_entry.id   AF-A0A7T5UKM6-F1
#
_cell.length_a   1.000
_cell.length_b   1.000
_cell.length_c   1.000
_cell.angle_alpha   90.00
_cell.angle_beta   90.00
_cell.angle_gamma   90.00
#
_symmetry.space_group_name_H-M   'P 1'
#
loop_
_entity.id
_entity.type
_entity.pdbx_description
1 polymer ?
#
loop_
_entity_poly.entity_id
_entity_poly.type
_entity_poly.pdbx_seq_one_letter_code
_entity_poly.pdbx_strand_id
1 'polypeptide(L)'
;MGEPEGESCDDVDKMMKGLDRALKNYDNAGNAYGKHLLEEMKRNPEEGIKLIRPSMGKAIRDAYDGPDGLGASYVMAMAGGPHESITAPIYNAVGAVYPYLTREQREAALREVLGMMDHNNYLIVQTAHTPFIRNPILLSDITIPRPHYGPGLDGENQGLIKKGRAGEEELKAGRYEDFESFAKECILPDGLFDPDVVRNDFIVGFSVLRSDYCDWGADYVRVVDGEFLEQTMRGIVSMRFAPRRGKETTTESIERGTARLKELLPESLHDRIEPLRLQADWIDATKFA
;
A
#
# COMPACT_ATOMS: atom_id res chain seq x y z
N MET A 1 -51.69 10.85 -10.30
CA MET A 1 -50.53 10.10 -9.79
C MET A 1 -49.93 9.40 -11.00
N GLY A 2 -48.80 9.88 -11.51
CA GLY A 2 -48.08 9.19 -12.58
C GLY A 2 -47.22 8.11 -11.96
N GLU A 3 -47.32 6.89 -12.47
CA GLU A 3 -46.41 5.80 -12.11
C GLU A 3 -44.99 6.18 -12.58
N PRO A 4 -43.94 5.85 -11.81
CA PRO A 4 -42.58 6.08 -12.26
C PRO A 4 -42.31 5.17 -13.46
N GLU A 5 -42.03 5.78 -14.62
CA GLU A 5 -41.52 5.07 -15.78
C GLU A 5 -40.22 4.38 -15.37
N GLY A 6 -40.24 3.05 -15.33
CA GLY A 6 -39.07 2.24 -15.00
C GLY A 6 -37.97 2.49 -16.02
N GLU A 7 -36.77 2.83 -15.54
CA GLU A 7 -35.57 2.88 -16.37
C GLU A 7 -35.45 1.59 -17.19
N SER A 8 -35.38 1.73 -18.52
CA SER A 8 -35.38 0.58 -19.41
C SER A 8 -34.06 -0.20 -19.28
N CYS A 9 -34.12 -1.51 -19.47
CA CYS A 9 -32.95 -2.39 -19.47
C CYS A 9 -31.82 -1.91 -20.43
N ASP A 10 -32.18 -1.19 -21.49
CA ASP A 10 -31.25 -0.60 -22.47
C ASP A 10 -30.44 0.57 -21.89
N ASP A 11 -30.99 1.32 -20.93
CA ASP A 11 -30.29 2.43 -20.28
C ASP A 11 -29.31 1.91 -19.21
N VAL A 12 -29.67 0.84 -18.52
CA VAL A 12 -28.77 0.10 -17.62
C VAL A 12 -27.58 -0.49 -18.41
N ASP A 13 -27.82 -1.11 -19.56
CA ASP A 13 -26.75 -1.67 -20.40
C ASP A 13 -25.81 -0.60 -20.98
N LYS A 14 -26.34 0.58 -21.33
CA LYS A 14 -25.51 1.73 -21.73
C LYS A 14 -24.67 2.25 -20.56
N MET A 15 -25.25 2.34 -19.37
CA MET A 15 -24.54 2.74 -18.15
C MET A 15 -23.43 1.74 -17.81
N MET A 16 -23.69 0.43 -17.87
CA MET A 16 -22.68 -0.60 -17.64
C MET A 16 -21.54 -0.53 -18.68
N LYS A 17 -21.85 -0.37 -19.96
CA LYS A 17 -20.82 -0.20 -21.01
C LYS A 17 -20.00 1.08 -20.82
N GLY A 18 -20.63 2.15 -20.34
CA GLY A 18 -19.96 3.40 -19.98
C GLY A 18 -19.01 3.21 -18.79
N LEU A 19 -19.46 2.50 -17.76
CA LEU A 19 -18.66 2.15 -16.58
C LEU A 19 -17.46 1.26 -16.94
N ASP A 20 -17.67 0.20 -17.71
CA ASP A 20 -16.59 -0.69 -18.17
C ASP A 20 -15.53 0.06 -18.99
N ARG A 21 -15.97 1.03 -19.80
CA ARG A 21 -15.05 1.88 -20.58
C ARG A 21 -14.26 2.82 -19.67
N ALA A 22 -14.92 3.44 -18.69
CA ALA A 22 -14.27 4.30 -17.71
C ALA A 22 -13.21 3.54 -16.91
N LEU A 23 -13.54 2.35 -16.39
CA LEU A 23 -12.60 1.49 -15.65
C LEU A 23 -11.38 1.11 -16.50
N LYS A 24 -11.58 0.71 -17.77
CA LYS A 24 -10.46 0.43 -18.69
C LYS A 24 -9.59 1.66 -18.94
N ASN A 25 -10.17 2.84 -19.05
CA ASN A 25 -9.41 4.07 -19.22
C ASN A 25 -8.56 4.39 -17.99
N TYR A 26 -9.08 4.14 -16.79
CA TYR A 26 -8.36 4.34 -15.53
C TYR A 26 -7.13 3.45 -15.46
N ASP A 27 -7.30 2.15 -15.71
CA ASP A 27 -6.22 1.17 -15.68
C ASP A 27 -5.16 1.48 -16.75
N ASN A 28 -5.58 1.83 -17.96
CA ASN A 28 -4.68 2.17 -19.05
C ASN A 28 -3.83 3.41 -18.73
N ALA A 29 -4.47 4.47 -18.22
CA ALA A 29 -3.77 5.71 -17.86
C ALA A 29 -2.78 5.46 -16.72
N GLY A 30 -3.23 4.85 -15.61
CA GLY A 30 -2.38 4.51 -14.47
C GLY A 30 -1.17 3.69 -14.90
N ASN A 31 -1.38 2.60 -15.65
CA ASN A 31 -0.31 1.71 -16.08
C ASN A 31 0.67 2.38 -17.07
N ALA A 32 0.19 3.19 -18.00
CA ALA A 32 1.05 3.87 -18.97
C ALA A 32 2.04 4.82 -18.27
N TYR A 33 1.53 5.66 -17.36
CA TYR A 33 2.37 6.61 -16.62
C TYR A 33 3.22 5.93 -15.54
N GLY A 34 2.69 4.89 -14.88
CA GLY A 34 3.45 4.10 -13.91
C GLY A 34 4.64 3.39 -14.55
N LYS A 35 4.44 2.76 -15.72
CA LYS A 35 5.52 2.12 -16.46
C LYS A 35 6.58 3.11 -16.92
N HIS A 36 6.17 4.24 -17.49
CA HIS A 36 7.11 5.29 -17.90
C HIS A 36 7.92 5.81 -16.71
N LEU A 37 7.27 6.07 -15.57
CA LEU A 37 7.93 6.49 -14.34
C LEU A 37 8.94 5.45 -13.86
N LEU A 38 8.56 4.17 -13.82
CA LEU A 38 9.43 3.08 -13.41
C LEU A 38 10.71 3.02 -14.26
N GLU A 39 10.56 3.05 -15.59
CA GLU A 39 11.70 3.02 -16.50
C GLU A 39 12.62 4.22 -16.32
N GLU A 40 12.05 5.42 -16.12
CA GLU A 40 12.86 6.61 -15.88
C GLU A 40 13.58 6.55 -14.53
N MET A 41 12.91 6.13 -13.45
CA MET A 41 13.54 5.99 -12.14
C MET A 41 14.66 4.92 -12.13
N LYS A 42 14.52 3.84 -12.91
CA LYS A 42 15.60 2.85 -13.08
C LYS A 42 16.80 3.42 -13.82
N ARG A 43 16.57 4.28 -14.81
CA ARG A 43 17.60 4.86 -15.67
C ARG A 43 18.32 6.05 -15.04
N ASN A 44 17.55 6.92 -14.41
CA ASN A 44 17.98 8.18 -13.80
C ASN A 44 17.04 8.51 -12.62
N PRO A 45 17.34 8.01 -11.41
CA PRO A 45 16.50 8.21 -10.23
C PRO A 45 16.17 9.66 -9.95
N GLU A 46 17.12 10.58 -10.11
CA GLU A 46 16.93 12.01 -9.83
C GLU A 46 15.89 12.65 -10.74
N GLU A 47 15.92 12.34 -12.04
CA GLU A 47 14.91 12.82 -12.98
C GLU A 47 13.58 12.09 -12.79
N GLY A 48 13.61 10.78 -12.56
CA GLY A 48 12.41 10.00 -12.28
C GLY A 48 11.64 10.50 -11.05
N ILE A 49 12.33 10.87 -9.98
CA ILE A 49 11.71 11.45 -8.77
C ILE A 49 10.93 12.73 -9.10
N LYS A 50 11.50 13.62 -9.94
CA LYS A 50 10.82 14.85 -10.38
C LYS A 50 9.56 14.58 -11.19
N LEU A 51 9.43 13.39 -11.78
CA LEU A 51 8.27 12.96 -12.57
C LEU A 51 7.16 12.32 -11.74
N ILE A 52 7.35 12.03 -10.45
CA ILE A 52 6.33 11.34 -9.61
C ILE A 52 5.01 12.12 -9.62
N ARG A 53 5.00 13.39 -9.18
CA ARG A 53 3.79 14.23 -9.18
C ARG A 53 3.25 14.53 -10.58
N PRO A 54 4.09 14.93 -11.57
CA PRO A 54 3.63 15.12 -12.94
C PRO A 54 2.96 13.89 -13.55
N SER A 55 3.48 12.69 -13.28
CA SER A 55 2.93 11.43 -13.80
C SER A 55 1.55 11.15 -13.21
N MET A 56 1.37 11.33 -11.90
CA MET A 56 0.06 11.23 -11.26
C MET A 56 -0.93 12.24 -11.84
N GLY A 57 -0.54 13.52 -11.95
CA GLY A 57 -1.42 14.55 -12.47
C GLY A 57 -1.83 14.33 -13.93
N LYS A 58 -0.93 13.78 -14.76
CA LYS A 58 -1.25 13.39 -16.14
C LYS A 58 -2.13 12.15 -16.19
N ALA A 59 -1.85 11.12 -15.39
CA ALA A 59 -2.67 9.92 -15.32
C ALA A 59 -4.11 10.24 -14.93
N ILE A 60 -4.31 11.10 -13.93
CA ILE A 60 -5.63 11.58 -13.51
C ILE A 60 -6.33 12.33 -14.65
N ARG A 61 -5.66 13.28 -15.31
CA ARG A 61 -6.25 14.00 -16.44
C ARG A 61 -6.63 13.05 -17.57
N ASP A 62 -5.74 12.17 -18.01
CA ASP A 62 -6.03 11.26 -19.12
C ASP A 62 -7.12 10.23 -18.76
N ALA A 63 -7.21 9.83 -17.50
CA ALA A 63 -8.25 8.93 -17.00
C ALA A 63 -9.64 9.56 -17.03
N TYR A 64 -9.75 10.84 -16.65
CA TYR A 64 -11.04 11.51 -16.48
C TYR A 64 -11.43 12.49 -17.61
N ASP A 65 -10.47 13.10 -18.29
CA ASP A 65 -10.68 14.03 -19.42
C ASP A 65 -10.71 13.30 -20.78
N GLY A 66 -11.17 12.04 -20.80
CA GLY A 66 -11.36 11.27 -22.02
C GLY A 66 -12.24 11.99 -23.06
N PRO A 67 -12.31 11.49 -24.30
CA PRO A 67 -12.94 12.17 -25.44
C PRO A 67 -14.41 12.58 -25.24
N ASP A 68 -15.07 12.04 -24.21
CA ASP A 68 -16.49 12.27 -23.89
C ASP A 68 -16.71 13.41 -22.84
N GLY A 69 -15.65 14.07 -22.34
CA GLY A 69 -15.75 15.41 -21.73
C GLY A 69 -16.46 15.54 -20.36
N LEU A 70 -16.56 14.47 -19.57
CA LEU A 70 -17.02 14.56 -18.18
C LEU A 70 -15.89 15.15 -17.32
N GLY A 71 -15.84 16.48 -17.19
CA GLY A 71 -14.73 17.22 -16.60
C GLY A 71 -14.12 16.57 -15.35
N ALA A 72 -12.80 16.35 -15.39
CA ALA A 72 -12.09 15.55 -14.39
C ALA A 72 -12.30 15.94 -12.93
N SER A 73 -12.49 17.24 -12.66
CA SER A 73 -12.76 17.74 -11.32
C SER A 73 -14.13 17.33 -10.77
N TYR A 74 -15.15 17.19 -11.62
CA TYR A 74 -16.50 16.80 -11.19
C TYR A 74 -16.57 15.30 -10.84
N VAL A 75 -16.00 14.44 -11.69
CA VAL A 75 -15.99 12.99 -11.45
C VAL A 75 -15.11 12.65 -10.23
N MET A 76 -13.94 13.28 -10.09
CA MET A 76 -13.10 13.12 -8.89
C MET A 76 -13.79 13.63 -7.62
N ALA A 77 -14.50 14.77 -7.68
CA ALA A 77 -15.21 15.29 -6.52
C ALA A 77 -16.38 14.38 -6.10
N MET A 78 -17.09 13.79 -7.06
CA MET A 78 -18.17 12.84 -6.81
C MET A 78 -17.67 11.48 -6.29
N ALA A 79 -16.50 11.04 -6.76
CA ALA A 79 -15.86 9.79 -6.33
C ALA A 79 -15.09 9.92 -5.00
N GLY A 80 -14.95 11.13 -4.47
CA GLY A 80 -14.14 11.38 -3.28
C GLY A 80 -12.65 11.09 -3.54
N GLY A 81 -12.10 11.55 -4.66
CA GLY A 81 -10.69 11.38 -5.03
C GLY A 81 -10.48 10.55 -6.30
N PRO A 82 -9.22 10.41 -6.76
CA PRO A 82 -8.89 9.57 -7.90
C PRO A 82 -9.07 8.08 -7.55
N HIS A 83 -9.60 7.30 -8.49
CA HIS A 83 -9.75 5.85 -8.35
C HIS A 83 -8.39 5.18 -8.11
N GLU A 84 -8.35 4.13 -7.27
CA GLU A 84 -7.11 3.47 -6.86
C GLU A 84 -6.32 2.91 -8.04
N SER A 85 -6.99 2.48 -9.12
CA SER A 85 -6.32 1.91 -10.28
C SER A 85 -5.55 2.93 -11.11
N ILE A 86 -5.79 4.22 -10.88
CA ILE A 86 -5.00 5.32 -11.43
C ILE A 86 -3.76 5.55 -10.57
N THR A 87 -3.91 5.53 -9.24
CA THR A 87 -2.85 5.95 -8.31
C THR A 87 -1.89 4.82 -7.95
N ALA A 88 -2.39 3.60 -7.79
CA ALA A 88 -1.62 2.43 -7.39
C ALA A 88 -0.45 2.11 -8.34
N PRO A 89 -0.60 2.15 -9.68
CA PRO A 89 0.53 1.93 -10.58
C PRO A 89 1.67 2.94 -10.38
N ILE A 90 1.36 4.20 -10.06
CA ILE A 90 2.38 5.23 -9.79
C ILE A 90 3.12 4.93 -8.49
N TYR A 91 2.39 4.62 -7.40
CA TYR A 91 3.01 4.27 -6.13
C TYR A 91 3.85 3.00 -6.22
N ASN A 92 3.38 1.98 -6.93
CA ASN A 92 4.10 0.73 -7.09
C ASN A 92 5.30 0.87 -8.03
N ALA A 93 5.27 1.79 -9.00
CA ALA A 93 6.45 2.16 -9.76
C ALA A 93 7.54 2.77 -8.88
N VAL A 94 7.18 3.69 -7.98
CA VAL A 94 8.11 4.23 -6.97
C VAL A 94 8.59 3.11 -6.04
N GLY A 95 7.67 2.30 -5.53
CA GLY A 95 7.94 1.20 -4.61
C GLY A 95 8.91 0.16 -5.18
N ALA A 96 8.84 -0.13 -6.48
CA ALA A 96 9.71 -1.10 -7.14
C ALA A 96 11.19 -0.69 -7.16
N VAL A 97 11.49 0.62 -7.13
CA VAL A 97 12.87 1.13 -7.09
C VAL A 97 13.28 1.60 -5.70
N TYR A 98 12.31 1.88 -4.82
CA TYR A 98 12.52 2.51 -3.52
C TYR A 98 13.60 1.85 -2.65
N PRO A 99 13.68 0.51 -2.53
CA PRO A 99 14.72 -0.16 -1.73
C PRO A 99 16.16 0.08 -2.22
N TYR A 100 16.33 0.44 -3.49
CA TYR A 100 17.64 0.62 -4.13
C TYR A 100 18.08 2.08 -4.20
N LEU A 101 17.23 3.02 -3.79
CA LEU A 101 17.53 4.44 -3.75
C LEU A 101 18.44 4.79 -2.57
N THR A 102 19.29 5.80 -2.73
CA THR A 102 20.03 6.37 -1.59
C THR A 102 19.07 6.98 -0.56
N ARG A 103 19.57 7.31 0.64
CA ARG A 103 18.74 7.98 1.65
C ARG A 103 18.14 9.28 1.13
N GLU A 104 18.95 10.11 0.48
CA GLU A 104 18.56 11.42 -0.03
C GLU A 104 17.50 11.27 -1.14
N GLN A 105 17.68 10.29 -2.03
CA GLN A 105 16.73 9.97 -3.07
C GLN A 105 15.41 9.43 -2.49
N ARG A 106 15.45 8.56 -1.48
CA ARG A 106 14.24 8.09 -0.76
C ARG A 106 13.50 9.22 -0.09
N GLU A 107 14.21 10.13 0.58
CA GLU A 107 13.60 11.32 1.19
C GLU A 107 12.94 12.22 0.14
N ALA A 108 13.60 12.45 -1.00
CA ALA A 108 13.03 13.24 -2.09
C ALA A 108 11.80 12.57 -2.72
N ALA A 109 11.87 11.26 -3.03
CA ALA A 109 10.75 10.48 -3.54
C ALA A 109 9.55 10.50 -2.56
N LEU A 110 9.82 10.33 -1.26
CA LEU A 110 8.80 10.37 -0.23
C LEU A 110 8.14 11.76 -0.13
N ARG A 111 8.88 12.86 -0.27
CA ARG A 111 8.29 14.21 -0.33
C ARG A 111 7.30 14.35 -1.49
N GLU A 112 7.64 13.78 -2.64
CA GLU A 112 6.74 13.81 -3.80
C GLU A 112 5.48 12.98 -3.53
N VAL A 113 5.62 11.76 -3.01
CA VAL A 113 4.52 10.86 -2.65
C VAL A 113 3.59 11.46 -1.58
N LEU A 114 4.16 11.89 -0.45
CA LEU A 114 3.38 12.54 0.62
C LEU A 114 2.75 13.83 0.13
N GLY A 115 3.44 14.60 -0.70
CA GLY A 115 2.86 15.78 -1.32
C GLY A 115 1.64 15.48 -2.19
N MET A 116 1.50 14.30 -2.78
CA MET A 116 0.24 13.93 -3.46
C MET A 116 -0.85 13.51 -2.46
N MET A 117 -0.48 12.74 -1.43
CA MET A 117 -1.43 12.25 -0.43
C MET A 117 -2.01 13.37 0.44
N ASP A 118 -1.18 14.33 0.85
CA ASP A 118 -1.56 15.45 1.73
C ASP A 118 -2.57 16.42 1.08
N HIS A 119 -2.79 16.33 -0.24
CA HIS A 119 -3.86 17.07 -0.93
C HIS A 119 -5.22 16.34 -0.90
N ASN A 120 -5.27 15.12 -0.40
CA ASN A 120 -6.49 14.31 -0.30
C ASN A 120 -6.96 14.23 1.15
N ASN A 121 -8.24 13.91 1.35
CA ASN A 121 -8.74 13.59 2.69
C ASN A 121 -8.05 12.31 3.20
N TYR A 122 -7.65 12.29 4.47
CA TYR A 122 -6.94 11.15 5.05
C TYR A 122 -7.71 9.82 4.93
N LEU A 123 -9.05 9.85 4.98
CA LEU A 123 -9.88 8.66 4.78
C LEU A 123 -9.69 8.10 3.38
N ILE A 124 -9.65 8.95 2.35
CA ILE A 124 -9.40 8.56 0.96
C ILE A 124 -8.02 7.92 0.85
N VAL A 125 -7.00 8.55 1.45
CA VAL A 125 -5.64 8.02 1.46
C VAL A 125 -5.61 6.63 2.08
N GLN A 126 -6.28 6.45 3.23
CA GLN A 126 -6.38 5.18 3.93
C GLN A 126 -7.16 4.10 3.16
N THR A 127 -8.14 4.44 2.32
CA THR A 127 -9.00 3.44 1.67
C THR A 127 -8.63 3.17 0.21
N ALA A 128 -8.09 4.16 -0.49
CA ALA A 128 -7.88 4.16 -1.94
C ALA A 128 -6.42 4.37 -2.37
N HIS A 129 -5.50 4.69 -1.45
CA HIS A 129 -4.09 4.91 -1.79
C HIS A 129 -3.18 3.91 -1.07
N THR A 130 -3.00 4.06 0.25
CA THR A 130 -2.03 3.26 1.00
C THR A 130 -2.31 1.76 1.02
N PRO A 131 -3.56 1.27 0.96
CA PRO A 131 -3.81 -0.17 0.83
C PRO A 131 -3.20 -0.78 -0.43
N PHE A 132 -3.02 0.00 -1.50
CA PHE A 132 -2.54 -0.51 -2.80
C PHE A 132 -1.04 -0.32 -3.01
N ILE A 133 -0.32 0.17 -2.00
CA ILE A 133 1.15 0.25 -2.00
C ILE A 133 1.71 -1.08 -1.55
N ARG A 134 2.36 -1.78 -2.47
CA ARG A 134 2.85 -3.15 -2.24
C ARG A 134 4.24 -3.19 -1.62
N ASN A 135 5.06 -2.15 -1.81
CA ASN A 135 6.41 -2.13 -1.27
C ASN A 135 6.42 -1.85 0.25
N PRO A 136 6.94 -2.77 1.09
CA PRO A 136 6.94 -2.61 2.54
C PRO A 136 7.71 -1.38 3.02
N ILE A 137 8.87 -1.10 2.43
CA ILE A 137 9.74 0.01 2.86
C ILE A 137 9.04 1.34 2.59
N LEU A 138 8.56 1.56 1.37
CA LEU A 138 7.84 2.79 1.01
C LEU A 138 6.63 3.02 1.93
N LEU A 139 5.82 1.97 2.16
CA LEU A 139 4.64 2.09 3.00
C LEU A 139 4.99 2.38 4.48
N SER A 140 6.04 1.74 5.00
CA SER A 140 6.55 2.04 6.35
C SER A 140 7.03 3.48 6.47
N ASP A 141 7.76 3.98 5.47
CA ASP A 141 8.32 5.33 5.42
C ASP A 141 7.25 6.41 5.18
N ILE A 142 6.10 6.07 4.58
CA ILE A 142 4.90 6.93 4.58
C ILE A 142 4.28 6.98 5.98
N THR A 143 4.16 5.82 6.63
CA THR A 143 3.43 5.69 7.91
C THR A 143 4.18 6.33 9.07
N ILE A 144 5.51 6.33 9.05
CA ILE A 144 6.34 6.96 10.10
C ILE A 144 6.03 8.47 10.28
N PRO A 145 6.10 9.34 9.26
CA PRO A 145 5.75 10.76 9.36
C PRO A 145 4.24 11.03 9.31
N ARG A 146 3.43 10.07 8.83
CA ARG A 146 1.96 10.16 8.77
C ARG A 146 1.32 8.90 9.36
N PRO A 147 1.29 8.73 10.69
CA PRO A 147 0.73 7.52 11.30
C PRO A 147 -0.73 7.26 10.91
N HIS A 148 -1.48 8.31 10.62
CA HIS A 148 -2.87 8.24 10.16
C HIS A 148 -3.01 7.82 8.68
N TYR A 149 -1.93 7.67 7.90
CA TYR A 149 -1.98 7.05 6.57
C TYR A 149 -1.68 5.56 6.61
N GLY A 150 -1.26 5.03 7.75
CA GLY A 150 -1.09 3.59 7.93
C GLY A 150 -2.37 2.85 7.55
N PRO A 151 -2.31 1.85 6.65
CA PRO A 151 -3.45 1.01 6.38
C PRO A 151 -3.77 0.28 7.69
N GLY A 152 -4.97 0.50 8.21
CA GLY A 152 -5.35 0.15 9.58
C GLY A 152 -5.04 -1.30 9.93
N LEU A 153 -4.35 -1.48 11.07
CA LEU A 153 -4.40 -2.71 11.88
C LEU A 153 -5.36 -2.55 13.07
N ASP A 154 -5.86 -1.32 13.26
CA ASP A 154 -6.71 -0.89 14.36
C ASP A 154 -8.10 -0.54 13.79
N GLY A 155 -8.88 -1.54 13.41
CA GLY A 155 -10.34 -1.41 13.41
C GLY A 155 -11.01 -1.51 12.04
N GLU A 156 -11.73 -2.64 11.89
CA GLU A 156 -13.04 -2.77 11.27
C GLU A 156 -13.14 -2.23 9.82
N ASN A 157 -13.06 -3.15 8.85
CA ASN A 157 -13.60 -3.06 7.48
C ASN A 157 -12.65 -2.82 6.29
N GLN A 158 -11.33 -2.79 6.44
CA GLN A 158 -10.47 -2.80 5.24
C GLN A 158 -10.17 -4.24 4.79
N GLY A 159 -10.87 -4.69 3.74
CA GLY A 159 -10.66 -5.99 3.10
C GLY A 159 -9.23 -6.13 2.60
N LEU A 160 -8.32 -6.67 3.41
CA LEU A 160 -6.95 -6.96 2.98
C LEU A 160 -6.91 -8.01 1.87
N ILE A 161 -7.98 -8.81 1.75
CA ILE A 161 -8.26 -9.74 0.66
C ILE A 161 -9.35 -9.14 -0.26
N LYS A 162 -9.11 -9.12 -1.58
CA LYS A 162 -9.95 -8.52 -2.62
C LYS A 162 -11.24 -9.32 -2.92
N LYS A 163 -11.20 -10.65 -2.81
CA LYS A 163 -12.36 -11.53 -3.03
C LYS A 163 -13.15 -11.71 -1.73
N GLY A 164 -14.16 -10.88 -1.49
CA GLY A 164 -15.03 -10.95 -0.31
C GLY A 164 -15.45 -9.56 0.18
N ARG A 165 -16.68 -9.41 0.71
CA ARG A 165 -17.08 -8.18 1.41
C ARG A 165 -16.50 -8.22 2.82
N ALA A 166 -15.67 -7.22 3.15
CA ALA A 166 -15.00 -6.99 4.45
C ALA A 166 -13.98 -8.09 4.85
N GLY A 167 -12.79 -7.83 5.39
CA GLY A 167 -12.29 -6.65 6.09
C GLY A 167 -11.82 -7.02 7.48
N GLU A 168 -10.54 -7.40 7.62
CA GLU A 168 -9.81 -7.66 8.88
C GLU A 168 -10.33 -8.81 9.77
N GLU A 169 -11.64 -9.10 9.74
CA GLU A 169 -12.24 -10.24 10.42
C GLU A 169 -11.72 -11.55 9.85
N GLU A 170 -11.49 -11.75 8.56
CA GLU A 170 -11.27 -13.10 7.99
C GLU A 170 -10.03 -13.88 8.48
N LEU A 171 -8.90 -13.24 8.81
CA LEU A 171 -7.76 -13.94 9.44
C LEU A 171 -8.05 -14.27 10.91
N LYS A 172 -8.84 -13.45 11.61
CA LYS A 172 -9.30 -13.68 12.99
C LYS A 172 -10.61 -14.49 13.09
N ALA A 173 -11.37 -14.58 12.01
CA ALA A 173 -12.72 -15.14 11.89
C ALA A 173 -12.73 -16.45 11.09
N GLY A 174 -11.54 -16.95 10.72
CA GLY A 174 -11.38 -18.32 10.23
C GLY A 174 -11.82 -18.55 8.79
N ARG A 175 -11.58 -17.61 7.86
CA ARG A 175 -11.75 -17.89 6.42
C ARG A 175 -10.87 -19.04 5.94
N TYR A 176 -9.66 -19.09 6.47
CA TYR A 176 -8.71 -20.16 6.21
C TYR A 176 -8.57 -20.98 7.49
N GLU A 177 -8.78 -22.29 7.37
CA GLU A 177 -8.68 -23.23 8.49
C GLU A 177 -7.23 -23.49 8.88
N ASP A 178 -6.30 -23.30 7.94
CA ASP A 178 -4.88 -23.57 8.08
C ASP A 178 -4.03 -22.70 7.14
N PHE A 179 -2.71 -22.76 7.33
CA PHE A 179 -1.76 -22.04 6.47
C PHE A 179 -1.75 -22.55 5.02
N GLU A 180 -1.99 -23.84 4.79
CA GLU A 180 -1.92 -24.43 3.45
C GLU A 180 -3.03 -23.88 2.54
N SER A 181 -4.24 -23.77 3.05
CA SER A 181 -5.39 -23.16 2.37
C SER A 181 -5.16 -21.66 2.10
N PHE A 182 -4.63 -20.93 3.08
CA PHE A 182 -4.22 -19.53 2.90
C PHE A 182 -3.17 -19.37 1.80
N ALA A 183 -2.07 -20.13 1.88
CA ALA A 183 -0.96 -20.05 0.95
C ALA A 183 -1.39 -20.37 -0.48
N LYS A 184 -2.23 -21.40 -0.66
CA LYS A 184 -2.76 -21.81 -1.97
C LYS A 184 -3.58 -20.71 -2.66
N GLU A 185 -4.32 -19.90 -1.89
CA GLU A 185 -5.15 -18.84 -2.45
C GLU A 185 -4.41 -17.51 -2.58
N CYS A 186 -3.54 -17.18 -1.61
CA CYS A 186 -2.97 -15.84 -1.48
C CYS A 186 -1.52 -15.72 -1.96
N ILE A 187 -0.75 -16.81 -2.02
CA ILE A 187 0.70 -16.78 -2.30
C ILE A 187 0.98 -17.45 -3.64
N LEU A 188 1.66 -16.72 -4.52
CA LEU A 188 2.13 -17.20 -5.82
C LEU A 188 3.32 -18.16 -5.65
N PRO A 189 3.65 -18.97 -6.67
CA PRO A 189 4.76 -19.93 -6.59
C PRO A 189 6.14 -19.31 -6.32
N ASP A 190 6.31 -18.01 -6.57
CA ASP A 190 7.54 -17.25 -6.29
C ASP A 190 7.62 -16.72 -4.85
N GLY A 191 6.61 -17.00 -4.01
CA GLY A 191 6.56 -16.57 -2.62
C GLY A 191 6.04 -15.15 -2.41
N LEU A 192 5.56 -14.47 -3.46
CA LEU A 192 4.90 -13.17 -3.37
C LEU A 192 3.38 -13.33 -3.24
N PHE A 193 2.70 -12.30 -2.73
CA PHE A 193 1.25 -12.32 -2.69
C PHE A 193 0.64 -12.14 -4.08
N ASP A 194 -0.47 -12.83 -4.35
CA ASP A 194 -1.25 -12.65 -5.58
C ASP A 194 -1.91 -11.26 -5.57
N PRO A 195 -1.55 -10.34 -6.51
CA PRO A 195 -2.15 -9.02 -6.58
C PRO A 195 -3.67 -9.03 -6.81
N ASP A 196 -4.24 -10.08 -7.39
CA ASP A 196 -5.67 -10.18 -7.64
C ASP A 196 -6.45 -10.62 -6.39
N VAL A 197 -5.72 -11.14 -5.39
CA VAL A 197 -6.29 -11.64 -4.14
C VAL A 197 -5.94 -10.72 -2.97
N VAL A 198 -4.72 -10.19 -2.89
CA VAL A 198 -4.26 -9.37 -1.77
C VAL A 198 -4.25 -7.89 -2.16
N ARG A 199 -4.79 -7.03 -1.28
CA ARG A 199 -4.73 -5.57 -1.46
C ARG A 199 -3.38 -5.02 -1.04
N ASN A 200 -2.93 -5.40 0.15
CA ASN A 200 -1.72 -4.88 0.76
C ASN A 200 -0.78 -5.98 1.24
N ASP A 201 0.29 -6.20 0.48
CA ASP A 201 1.30 -7.22 0.76
C ASP A 201 1.96 -7.04 2.13
N PHE A 202 2.32 -5.81 2.50
CA PHE A 202 3.03 -5.54 3.74
C PHE A 202 2.16 -5.81 4.97
N ILE A 203 0.91 -5.35 4.95
CA ILE A 203 -0.02 -5.53 6.08
C ILE A 203 -0.41 -6.99 6.22
N VAL A 204 -0.68 -7.71 5.11
CA VAL A 204 -0.95 -9.15 5.16
C VAL A 204 0.28 -9.92 5.65
N GLY A 205 1.46 -9.65 5.08
CA GLY A 205 2.71 -10.27 5.52
C GLY A 205 3.00 -10.02 7.00
N PHE A 206 2.81 -8.80 7.49
CA PHE A 206 2.98 -8.48 8.90
C PHE A 206 1.93 -9.18 9.78
N SER A 207 0.67 -9.27 9.33
CA SER A 207 -0.39 -9.95 10.07
C SER A 207 -0.12 -11.45 10.20
N VAL A 208 0.30 -12.11 9.11
CA VAL A 208 0.63 -13.55 9.11
C VAL A 208 1.85 -13.86 9.99
N LEU A 209 2.80 -12.92 10.08
CA LEU A 209 3.96 -13.05 10.97
C LEU A 209 3.62 -12.89 12.45
N ARG A 210 2.46 -12.35 12.82
CA ARG A 210 2.13 -12.02 14.20
C ARG A 210 1.32 -13.12 14.88
N SER A 211 1.87 -13.65 15.98
CA SER A 211 1.24 -14.67 16.82
C SER A 211 -0.10 -14.25 17.44
N ASP A 212 -0.37 -12.95 17.55
CA ASP A 212 -1.65 -12.41 18.05
C ASP A 212 -2.75 -12.29 16.96
N TYR A 213 -2.44 -12.65 15.71
CA TYR A 213 -3.42 -12.79 14.62
C TYR A 213 -3.58 -14.25 14.19
N CYS A 214 -2.48 -14.97 13.99
CA CYS A 214 -2.47 -16.39 13.64
C CYS A 214 -1.15 -17.07 14.06
N ASP A 215 -1.13 -18.40 14.11
CA ASP A 215 0.05 -19.20 14.46
C ASP A 215 0.93 -19.60 13.25
N TRP A 216 0.65 -19.05 12.07
CA TRP A 216 1.28 -19.46 10.80
C TRP A 216 2.64 -18.82 10.50
N GLY A 217 3.14 -17.92 11.35
CA GLY A 217 4.34 -17.13 11.04
C GLY A 217 5.56 -18.00 10.70
N ALA A 218 5.73 -19.14 11.36
CA ALA A 218 6.85 -20.05 11.09
C ALA A 218 6.73 -20.81 9.76
N ASP A 219 5.52 -21.06 9.28
CA ASP A 219 5.29 -21.68 7.97
C ASP A 219 5.39 -20.65 6.85
N TYR A 220 4.85 -19.45 7.07
CA TYR A 220 4.97 -18.32 6.15
C TYR A 220 6.42 -17.98 5.83
N VAL A 221 7.29 -17.90 6.83
CA VAL A 221 8.74 -17.64 6.66
C VAL A 221 9.41 -18.65 5.71
N ARG A 222 8.88 -19.88 5.57
CA ARG A 222 9.47 -20.91 4.70
C ARG A 222 9.08 -20.77 3.24
N VAL A 223 7.97 -20.09 2.94
CA VAL A 223 7.42 -20.00 1.58
C VAL A 223 7.50 -18.60 0.99
N VAL A 224 7.56 -17.56 1.83
CA VAL A 224 7.63 -16.18 1.36
C VAL A 224 8.96 -15.91 0.65
N ASP A 225 8.92 -15.06 -0.37
CA ASP A 225 10.13 -14.56 -1.01
C ASP A 225 11.09 -13.93 0.01
N GLY A 226 12.38 -14.27 -0.10
CA GLY A 226 13.38 -13.87 0.88
C GLY A 226 13.66 -12.37 0.88
N GLU A 227 13.62 -11.72 -0.29
CA GLU A 227 13.83 -10.29 -0.42
C GLU A 227 12.61 -9.53 0.12
N PHE A 228 11.41 -9.95 -0.22
CA PHE A 228 10.17 -9.39 0.31
C PHE A 228 10.08 -9.53 1.84
N LEU A 229 10.47 -10.67 2.40
CA LEU A 229 10.53 -10.89 3.85
C LEU A 229 11.51 -9.92 4.53
N GLU A 230 12.70 -9.74 3.94
CA GLU A 230 13.70 -8.80 4.44
C GLU A 230 13.18 -7.35 4.43
N GLN A 231 12.53 -6.94 3.34
CA GLN A 231 11.89 -5.62 3.24
C GLN A 231 10.74 -5.45 4.24
N THR A 232 9.93 -6.50 4.45
CA THR A 232 8.86 -6.52 5.46
C THR A 232 9.43 -6.36 6.86
N MET A 233 10.48 -7.09 7.20
CA MET A 233 11.15 -6.99 8.49
C MET A 233 11.76 -5.59 8.71
N ARG A 234 12.38 -5.00 7.67
CA ARG A 234 12.83 -3.60 7.69
C ARG A 234 11.69 -2.66 8.00
N GLY A 235 10.55 -2.78 7.30
CA GLY A 235 9.38 -1.94 7.53
C GLY A 235 8.83 -2.05 8.95
N ILE A 236 8.70 -3.26 9.50
CA ILE A 236 8.24 -3.51 10.88
C ILE A 236 9.18 -2.85 11.90
N VAL A 237 10.49 -3.10 11.78
CA VAL A 237 11.51 -2.55 12.69
C VAL A 237 11.52 -1.02 12.58
N SER A 238 11.48 -0.47 11.37
CA SER A 238 11.42 0.98 11.12
C SER A 238 10.20 1.61 11.80
N MET A 239 8.99 1.07 11.60
CA MET A 239 7.78 1.59 12.24
C MET A 239 7.81 1.48 13.77
N ARG A 240 8.50 0.47 14.32
CA ARG A 240 8.61 0.26 15.76
C ARG A 240 9.57 1.24 16.43
N PHE A 241 10.73 1.49 15.81
CA PHE A 241 11.85 2.18 16.44
C PHE A 241 12.15 3.56 15.86
N ALA A 242 11.52 3.96 14.75
CA ALA A 242 11.65 5.31 14.23
C ALA A 242 11.28 6.35 15.32
N PRO A 243 12.13 7.37 15.55
CA PRO A 243 11.85 8.41 16.52
C PRO A 243 10.52 9.08 16.23
N ARG A 244 9.65 9.13 17.25
CA ARG A 244 8.41 9.89 17.17
C ARG A 244 8.69 11.35 17.47
N ARG A 245 8.02 12.25 16.75
CA ARG A 245 8.17 13.70 16.94
C ARG A 245 8.02 14.07 18.42
N GLY A 246 9.03 14.77 18.96
CA GLY A 246 9.04 15.24 20.34
C GLY A 246 9.19 14.16 21.41
N LYS A 247 9.58 12.93 21.04
CA LYS A 247 9.85 11.84 21.98
C LYS A 247 11.26 11.33 21.79
N GLU A 248 12.08 11.44 22.84
CA GLU A 248 13.38 10.79 22.86
C GLU A 248 13.20 9.26 22.92
N THR A 249 14.04 8.56 22.17
CA THR A 249 14.06 7.10 22.22
C THR A 249 14.93 6.68 23.41
N THR A 250 14.29 6.13 24.45
CA THR A 250 14.99 5.66 25.66
C THR A 250 15.41 4.20 25.52
N THR A 251 16.42 3.79 26.29
CA THR A 251 16.84 2.38 26.40
C THR A 251 15.66 1.47 26.77
N GLU A 252 14.86 1.88 27.76
CA GLU A 252 13.68 1.12 28.19
C GLU A 252 12.65 0.97 27.04
N SER A 253 12.43 2.02 26.24
CA SER A 253 11.54 1.96 25.07
C SER A 253 12.09 1.00 24.01
N ILE A 254 13.40 0.94 23.82
CA ILE A 254 14.05 0.00 22.89
C ILE A 254 13.92 -1.44 23.38
N GLU A 255 14.20 -1.69 24.66
CA GLU A 255 14.10 -3.03 25.27
C GLU A 255 12.67 -3.56 25.20
N ARG A 256 11.69 -2.75 25.63
CA ARG A 256 10.26 -3.08 25.51
C ARG A 256 9.83 -3.24 24.05
N GLY A 257 10.40 -2.43 23.17
CA GLY A 257 10.21 -2.49 21.72
C GLY A 257 10.59 -3.86 21.16
N THR A 258 11.81 -4.28 21.49
CA THR A 258 12.43 -5.53 21.06
C THR A 258 11.72 -6.74 21.66
N ALA A 259 11.45 -6.72 22.98
CA ALA A 259 10.73 -7.79 23.66
C ALA A 259 9.35 -8.04 23.02
N ARG A 260 8.60 -6.98 22.71
CA ARG A 260 7.30 -7.11 22.04
C ARG A 260 7.41 -7.71 20.64
N LEU A 261 8.44 -7.34 19.85
CA LEU A 261 8.65 -7.96 18.55
C LEU A 261 9.02 -9.45 18.67
N LYS A 262 9.84 -9.82 19.66
CA LYS A 262 10.20 -11.22 19.91
C LYS A 262 9.02 -12.05 20.43
N GLU A 263 8.10 -11.45 21.17
CA GLU A 263 6.85 -12.09 21.60
C GLU A 263 5.91 -12.38 20.40
N LEU A 264 5.87 -11.46 19.44
CA LEU A 264 4.92 -11.52 18.32
C LEU A 264 5.42 -12.30 17.11
N LEU A 265 6.71 -12.21 16.80
CA LEU A 265 7.28 -12.73 15.56
C LEU A 265 7.89 -14.14 15.77
N PRO A 266 7.98 -14.98 14.72
CA PRO A 266 8.63 -16.27 14.78
C PRO A 266 10.07 -16.16 15.28
N GLU A 267 10.51 -17.14 16.09
CA GLU A 267 11.87 -17.19 16.64
C GLU A 267 12.96 -17.09 15.56
N SER A 268 12.71 -17.67 14.38
CA SER A 268 13.60 -17.62 13.22
C SER A 268 13.90 -16.20 12.70
N LEU A 269 13.15 -15.18 13.13
CA LEU A 269 13.33 -13.79 12.75
C LEU A 269 13.94 -12.93 13.87
N HIS A 270 14.09 -13.46 15.09
CA HIS A 270 14.52 -12.65 16.25
C HIS A 270 15.91 -12.04 16.08
N ASP A 271 16.82 -12.80 15.48
CA ASP A 271 18.20 -12.35 15.25
C ASP A 271 18.31 -11.25 14.19
N ARG A 272 17.25 -11.00 13.42
CA ARG A 272 17.19 -9.90 12.44
C ARG A 272 16.84 -8.56 13.06
N ILE A 273 16.14 -8.55 14.20
CA ILE A 273 15.57 -7.32 14.79
C ILE A 273 16.67 -6.31 15.14
N GLU A 274 17.69 -6.76 15.87
CA GLU A 274 18.75 -5.88 16.37
C GLU A 274 19.66 -5.33 15.26
N PRO A 275 20.16 -6.16 14.31
CA PRO A 275 20.90 -5.64 13.17
C PRO A 275 20.13 -4.61 12.35
N LEU A 276 18.84 -4.85 12.08
CA LEU A 276 18.00 -3.91 11.35
C LEU A 276 17.78 -2.61 12.13
N ARG A 277 17.61 -2.70 13.45
CA ARG A 277 17.48 -1.52 14.33
C ARG A 277 18.75 -0.68 14.32
N LEU A 278 19.92 -1.32 14.38
CA LEU A 278 21.21 -0.63 14.38
C LEU A 278 21.56 0.00 13.04
N GLN A 279 21.11 -0.58 11.92
CA GLN A 279 21.20 0.08 10.61
C GLN A 279 20.45 1.42 10.60
N ALA A 280 19.41 1.56 11.44
CA ALA A 280 18.62 2.78 11.60
C ALA A 280 18.13 3.35 10.26
N ASP A 281 17.79 2.47 9.31
CA ASP A 281 17.56 2.85 7.93
C ASP A 281 16.14 3.40 7.65
N TRP A 282 15.49 3.98 8.65
CA TRP A 282 14.18 4.63 8.53
C TRP A 282 14.27 6.13 8.29
N ILE A 283 13.18 6.70 7.79
CA ILE A 283 13.05 8.14 7.56
C ILE A 283 12.94 8.91 8.87
N ASP A 284 13.59 10.09 8.93
CA ASP A 284 13.40 11.05 10.01
C ASP A 284 12.07 11.81 9.83
N ALA A 285 11.07 11.45 10.64
CA ALA A 285 9.75 12.05 10.61
C ALA A 285 9.75 13.58 10.75
N THR A 286 10.76 14.17 11.40
CA THR A 286 10.82 15.62 11.64
C THR A 286 11.08 16.42 10.36
N LYS A 287 11.67 15.80 9.33
CA LYS A 287 11.93 16.43 8.01
C LYS A 287 10.69 16.57 7.12
N PHE A 288 9.58 15.96 7.53
CA PHE A 288 8.31 15.87 6.79
C PHE A 288 7.13 16.46 7.56
N ALA A 289 7.43 17.25 8.60
CA ALA A 289 6.47 17.93 9.47
C ALA A 289 5.81 19.14 8.81
#